data_AF-A0AAV6B7C1-F1
#
_entry.id   AF-A0AAV6B7C1-F1
#
_cell.length_a   1.000
_cell.length_b   1.000
_cell.length_c   1.000
_cell.angle_alpha   90.00
_cell.angle_beta   90.00
_cell.angle_gamma   90.00
#
_symmetry.space_group_name_H-M   'P 1'
#
loop_
_entity.id
_entity.type
_entity.pdbx_description
1 polymer ?
#
loop_
_entity_poly.entity_id
_entity_poly.type
_entity_poly.pdbx_seq_one_letter_code
_entity_poly.pdbx_strand_id
1 'polypeptide(L)'
;MKAKVLIGLGLAALLWGGCVVQSIQPFFAEKDFISLPFLPGTWEQRDGEKQIGVWVFTAEGQRYKLTHTDEDGRKATFEVSAGKIGTNVFLDFSLNDIDPPDSLNDFATVSLIAAHSFARLTKMSDGLVLAAMDYEWIEKHLAENPRAIAHVLQGKRPILIASTEELQKFVGKYANDEKVFKNQITLTPKKTAK
;
A
#
# COMPACT_ATOMS: atom_id res chain seq x y z
N MET A 1 -27.65 -11.27 -36.93
CA MET A 1 -27.99 -11.43 -35.50
C MET A 1 -26.83 -10.91 -34.68
N LYS A 2 -27.04 -9.87 -33.87
CA LYS A 2 -25.98 -9.20 -33.10
C LYS A 2 -25.78 -9.96 -31.78
N ALA A 3 -24.64 -10.63 -31.61
CA ALA A 3 -24.24 -11.17 -30.32
C ALA A 3 -23.76 -10.01 -29.45
N LYS A 4 -24.49 -9.74 -28.36
CA LYS A 4 -24.09 -8.79 -27.32
C LYS A 4 -22.97 -9.44 -26.53
N VAL A 5 -21.74 -8.94 -26.71
CA VAL A 5 -20.60 -9.30 -25.89
C VAL A 5 -20.59 -8.36 -24.68
N LEU A 6 -21.12 -8.86 -23.56
CA LEU A 6 -20.89 -8.30 -22.23
C LEU A 6 -19.54 -8.84 -21.74
N ILE A 7 -18.47 -8.08 -21.97
CA ILE A 7 -17.17 -8.34 -21.33
C ILE A 7 -17.00 -7.30 -20.24
N GLY A 8 -16.79 -7.80 -19.03
CA GLY A 8 -16.76 -7.06 -17.77
C GLY A 8 -15.77 -5.90 -17.77
N LEU A 9 -16.09 -4.90 -16.94
CA LEU A 9 -15.19 -3.81 -16.58
C LEU A 9 -13.86 -4.38 -16.05
N GLY A 10 -12.85 -4.45 -16.92
CA GLY A 10 -11.46 -4.38 -16.50
C GLY A 10 -11.22 -2.95 -16.01
N LEU A 11 -11.34 -2.73 -14.70
CA LEU A 11 -10.91 -1.50 -14.05
C LEU A 11 -9.40 -1.59 -13.77
N ALA A 12 -8.63 -1.80 -14.83
CA ALA A 12 -7.17 -1.83 -14.76
C ALA A 12 -6.64 -0.52 -15.35
N ALA A 13 -5.74 0.10 -14.58
CA ALA A 13 -4.98 1.32 -14.87
C ALA A 13 -5.76 2.65 -14.76
N LEU A 14 -5.87 3.20 -13.53
CA LEU A 14 -6.02 4.67 -13.30
C LEU A 14 -6.00 5.11 -11.82
N LEU A 15 -5.11 4.68 -10.91
CA LEU A 15 -5.28 5.05 -9.47
C LEU A 15 -4.02 5.34 -8.63
N TRP A 16 -2.99 6.02 -9.14
CA TRP A 16 -1.80 6.32 -8.32
C TRP A 16 -1.39 7.81 -8.26
N GLY A 17 -2.28 8.73 -8.65
CA GLY A 17 -2.09 10.16 -8.42
C GLY A 17 -2.71 10.71 -7.12
N GLY A 18 -3.58 9.95 -6.45
CA GLY A 18 -4.30 10.44 -5.27
C GLY A 18 -5.24 9.47 -4.57
N CYS A 19 -5.14 8.17 -4.84
CA CYS A 19 -6.15 7.18 -4.41
C CYS A 19 -5.68 6.24 -3.29
N VAL A 20 -4.57 6.59 -2.63
CA VAL A 20 -4.04 5.83 -1.49
C VAL A 20 -4.05 6.73 -0.26
N VAL A 21 -4.62 6.20 0.82
CA VAL A 21 -4.64 6.84 2.13
C VAL A 21 -3.22 6.93 2.66
N GLN A 22 -2.82 8.14 3.03
CA GLN A 22 -1.49 8.42 3.55
C GLN A 22 -1.54 8.82 5.02
N SER A 23 -0.49 8.46 5.75
CA SER A 23 -0.24 8.99 7.08
C SER A 23 1.16 9.58 7.18
N ILE A 24 1.33 10.58 8.04
CA ILE A 24 2.65 11.10 8.40
C ILE A 24 3.34 10.20 9.43
N GLN A 25 2.57 9.57 10.32
CA GLN A 25 3.12 8.68 11.34
C GLN A 25 3.22 7.25 10.79
N PRO A 26 4.22 6.47 11.25
CA PRO A 26 4.27 5.04 10.92
C PRO A 26 3.05 4.33 11.47
N PHE A 27 2.64 3.28 10.78
CA PHE A 27 1.48 2.47 11.17
C PHE A 27 1.81 1.49 12.30
N PHE A 28 3.09 1.17 12.49
CA PHE A 28 3.58 0.32 13.58
C PHE A 28 4.81 0.93 14.26
N ALA A 29 4.90 0.77 15.59
CA ALA A 29 6.15 0.99 16.31
C ALA A 29 7.00 -0.27 16.26
N GLU A 30 8.32 -0.15 16.49
CA GLU A 30 9.25 -1.28 16.39
C GLU A 30 8.85 -2.48 17.26
N LYS A 31 8.33 -2.22 18.47
CA LYS A 31 7.83 -3.25 19.39
C LYS A 31 6.65 -4.07 18.84
N ASP A 32 5.96 -3.57 17.82
CA ASP A 32 4.77 -4.19 17.23
C ASP A 32 5.10 -4.99 15.95
N PHE A 33 6.37 -4.98 15.52
CA PHE A 33 6.79 -5.64 14.30
C PHE A 33 6.67 -7.16 14.40
N ILE A 34 6.22 -7.78 13.30
CA ILE A 34 6.15 -9.23 13.16
C ILE A 34 6.99 -9.72 11.99
N SER A 35 7.54 -10.92 12.15
CA SER A 35 8.20 -11.62 11.05
C SER A 35 7.16 -12.36 10.19
N LEU A 36 7.32 -12.27 8.87
CA LEU A 36 6.53 -12.90 7.83
C LEU A 36 7.49 -13.70 6.93
N PRO A 37 7.87 -14.93 7.31
CA PRO A 37 8.86 -15.73 6.57
C PRO A 37 8.48 -16.01 5.11
N PHE A 38 7.20 -15.85 4.77
CA PHE A 38 6.68 -16.04 3.42
C PHE A 38 6.75 -14.79 2.54
N LEU A 39 7.03 -13.60 3.10
CA LEU A 39 7.01 -12.34 2.36
C LEU A 39 8.26 -12.15 1.46
N PRO A 40 9.50 -12.43 1.93
CA PRO A 40 10.68 -12.30 1.09
C PRO A 40 10.60 -13.14 -0.18
N GLY A 41 10.93 -12.53 -1.32
CA GLY A 41 10.81 -13.15 -2.63
C GLY A 41 10.48 -12.14 -3.73
N THR A 42 10.40 -12.65 -4.96
CA THR A 42 10.01 -11.88 -6.14
C THR A 42 8.58 -12.22 -6.53
N TRP A 43 7.75 -11.19 -6.59
CA TRP A 43 6.34 -11.29 -6.91
C TRP A 43 6.00 -10.47 -8.15
N GLU A 44 5.10 -11.00 -8.96
CA GLU A 44 4.58 -10.35 -10.16
C GLU A 44 3.16 -9.86 -9.92
N GLN A 45 2.91 -8.61 -10.28
CA GLN A 45 1.59 -8.05 -10.41
C GLN A 45 1.18 -8.12 -11.88
N ARG A 46 0.00 -8.67 -12.16
CA ARG A 46 -0.49 -8.90 -13.52
C ARG A 46 -1.89 -8.34 -13.71
N ASP A 47 -2.17 -7.86 -14.92
CA ASP A 47 -3.50 -7.58 -15.44
C ASP A 47 -3.74 -8.49 -16.64
N GLY A 48 -4.57 -9.51 -16.44
CA GLY A 48 -4.64 -10.66 -17.35
C GLY A 48 -3.26 -11.30 -17.54
N GLU A 49 -2.79 -11.37 -18.78
CA GLU A 49 -1.46 -11.90 -19.12
C GLU A 49 -0.34 -10.85 -19.01
N LYS A 50 -0.68 -9.56 -18.99
CA LYS A 50 0.28 -8.46 -18.96
C LYS A 50 0.88 -8.33 -17.56
N GLN A 51 2.21 -8.38 -17.45
CA GLN A 51 2.90 -7.99 -16.22
C GLN A 51 2.86 -6.45 -16.11
N ILE A 52 2.30 -5.95 -15.02
CA ILE A 52 2.16 -4.50 -14.76
C ILE A 52 3.01 -4.02 -13.57
N GLY A 53 3.66 -4.95 -12.86
CA GLY A 53 4.59 -4.59 -11.80
C GLY A 53 5.39 -5.80 -11.29
N VAL A 54 6.55 -5.53 -10.71
CA VAL A 54 7.39 -6.51 -10.02
C VAL A 54 7.73 -5.99 -8.63
N TRP A 55 7.50 -6.83 -7.63
CA TRP A 55 7.70 -6.53 -6.22
C TRP A 55 8.76 -7.48 -5.66
N VAL A 56 9.92 -6.95 -5.28
CA VAL A 56 10.99 -7.73 -4.67
C VAL A 56 11.09 -7.38 -3.20
N PHE A 57 10.71 -8.31 -2.32
CA PHE A 57 10.86 -8.14 -0.87
C PHE A 57 12.12 -8.85 -0.39
N THR A 58 12.95 -8.15 0.38
CA THR A 58 14.12 -8.71 1.08
C THR A 58 13.99 -8.45 2.57
N ALA A 59 14.30 -9.44 3.41
CA ALA A 59 14.32 -9.26 4.86
C ALA A 59 15.52 -8.38 5.27
N GLU A 60 15.29 -7.38 6.10
CA GLU A 60 16.30 -6.48 6.65
C GLU A 60 16.04 -6.28 8.16
N GLY A 61 16.67 -7.11 8.98
CA GLY A 61 16.45 -7.11 10.42
C GLY A 61 15.01 -7.49 10.80
N GLN A 62 14.31 -6.59 11.51
CA GLN A 62 12.91 -6.76 11.90
C GLN A 62 11.92 -6.25 10.83
N ARG A 63 12.43 -5.68 9.73
CA ARG A 63 11.66 -5.06 8.64
C ARG A 63 12.00 -5.74 7.31
N TYR A 64 11.45 -5.19 6.24
CA TYR A 64 11.74 -5.59 4.88
C TYR A 64 12.08 -4.36 4.05
N LYS A 65 12.86 -4.59 3.00
CA LYS A 65 13.01 -3.66 1.90
C LYS A 65 12.18 -4.17 0.73
N LEU A 66 11.43 -3.27 0.10
CA LEU A 66 10.71 -3.52 -1.14
C LEU A 66 11.38 -2.74 -2.26
N THR A 67 11.83 -3.43 -3.30
CA THR A 67 12.11 -2.80 -4.61
C THR A 67 10.93 -3.06 -5.53
N HIS A 68 10.20 -2.00 -5.86
CA HIS A 68 9.09 -2.03 -6.81
C HIS A 68 9.55 -1.57 -8.19
N THR A 69 9.19 -2.30 -9.23
CA THR A 69 9.33 -1.88 -10.63
C THR A 69 7.95 -1.81 -11.25
N ASP A 70 7.55 -0.65 -11.79
CA ASP A 70 6.25 -0.47 -12.43
C ASP A 70 6.23 -0.97 -13.89
N GLU A 71 5.10 -0.79 -14.57
CA GLU A 71 4.92 -1.24 -15.97
C GLU A 71 5.85 -0.54 -16.97
N ASP A 72 6.31 0.66 -16.64
CA ASP A 72 7.23 1.46 -17.47
C ASP A 72 8.70 1.12 -17.17
N GLY A 73 8.96 0.21 -16.23
CA GLY A 73 10.30 -0.16 -15.79
C GLY A 73 10.93 0.83 -14.80
N ARG A 74 10.19 1.82 -14.31
CA ARG A 74 10.65 2.75 -13.27
C ARG A 74 10.74 2.01 -11.94
N LYS A 75 11.76 2.34 -11.16
CA LYS A 75 12.04 1.67 -9.89
C LYS A 75 11.89 2.63 -8.72
N ALA A 76 11.42 2.10 -7.60
CA ALA A 76 11.42 2.78 -6.31
C ALA A 76 11.70 1.77 -5.20
N THR A 77 12.32 2.23 -4.12
CA THR A 77 12.62 1.42 -2.95
C THR A 77 11.87 1.93 -1.73
N PHE A 78 11.25 1.01 -1.00
CA PHE A 78 10.48 1.29 0.19
C PHE A 78 11.02 0.50 1.38
N GLU A 79 10.98 1.12 2.55
CA GLU A 79 11.02 0.41 3.82
C GLU A 79 9.62 -0.14 4.09
N VAL A 80 9.55 -1.38 4.55
CA VAL A 80 8.29 -2.06 4.84
C VAL A 80 8.34 -2.67 6.23
N SER A 81 7.39 -2.30 7.08
CA SER A 81 7.15 -2.98 8.36
C SER A 81 5.85 -3.77 8.31
N ALA A 82 5.73 -4.79 9.15
CA ALA A 82 4.55 -5.62 9.24
C ALA A 82 4.08 -5.72 10.69
N GLY A 83 2.77 -5.70 10.91
CA GLY A 83 2.20 -5.82 12.24
C GLY A 83 0.78 -6.37 12.21
N LYS A 84 0.21 -6.64 13.39
CA LYS A 84 -1.16 -7.14 13.54
C LYS A 84 -2.10 -6.10 14.13
N ILE A 85 -3.31 -6.05 13.60
CA ILE A 85 -4.44 -5.32 14.20
C ILE A 85 -5.60 -6.31 14.30
N GLY A 86 -5.91 -6.73 15.53
CA GLY A 86 -6.80 -7.86 15.77
C GLY A 86 -6.23 -9.14 15.13
N THR A 87 -7.03 -9.78 14.28
CA THR A 87 -6.63 -10.99 13.53
C THR A 87 -5.97 -10.67 12.18
N ASN A 88 -5.99 -9.41 11.75
CA ASN A 88 -5.51 -9.01 10.43
C ASN A 88 -4.01 -8.65 10.48
N VAL A 89 -3.31 -8.99 9.40
CA VAL A 89 -1.93 -8.55 9.16
C VAL A 89 -1.96 -7.34 8.25
N PHE A 90 -1.14 -6.34 8.55
CA PHE A 90 -0.94 -5.18 7.70
C PHE A 90 0.53 -4.99 7.39
N LEU A 91 0.79 -4.45 6.21
CA LEU A 91 2.07 -3.88 5.81
C LEU A 91 1.98 -2.36 5.84
N ASP A 92 3.04 -1.73 6.31
CA ASP A 92 3.27 -0.29 6.27
C ASP A 92 4.45 -0.01 5.35
N PHE A 93 4.27 0.87 4.39
CA PHE A 93 5.23 1.21 3.35
C PHE A 93 5.61 2.69 3.48
N SER A 94 6.89 2.97 3.57
CA SER A 94 7.45 4.32 3.47
C SER A 94 8.56 4.35 2.42
N LEU A 95 8.65 5.46 1.69
CA LEU A 95 9.74 5.64 0.73
C LEU A 95 11.06 5.76 1.51
N ASN A 96 12.04 4.90 1.19
CA ASN A 96 13.33 4.89 1.89
C ASN A 96 14.27 5.97 1.34
N ASP A 97 14.34 6.07 0.00
CA ASP A 97 15.20 6.99 -0.72
C ASP A 97 14.58 7.38 -2.05
N ILE A 98 15.08 8.48 -2.61
CA ILE A 98 14.84 8.86 -3.99
C ILE A 98 15.96 8.25 -4.84
N ASP A 99 15.61 7.49 -5.88
CA ASP A 99 16.56 6.86 -6.78
C ASP A 99 16.32 7.38 -8.22
N PRO A 100 17.30 8.06 -8.85
CA PRO A 100 18.63 8.37 -8.34
C PRO A 100 18.64 9.44 -7.24
N PRO A 101 19.61 9.38 -6.29
CA PRO A 101 19.71 10.34 -5.18
C PRO A 101 19.77 11.81 -5.62
N ASP A 102 20.36 12.07 -6.78
CA ASP A 102 20.55 13.41 -7.35
C ASP A 102 19.39 13.84 -8.25
N SER A 103 18.27 13.13 -8.26
CA SER A 103 17.10 13.49 -9.08
C SER A 103 16.43 14.79 -8.64
N LEU A 104 16.68 15.23 -7.39
CA LEU A 104 16.22 16.50 -6.84
C LEU A 104 17.42 17.33 -6.36
N ASN A 105 17.31 18.65 -6.45
CA ASN A 105 18.29 19.54 -5.81
C ASN A 105 18.06 19.62 -4.29
N ASP A 106 19.07 20.06 -3.55
CA ASP A 106 19.06 20.14 -2.08
C ASP A 106 17.82 20.87 -1.52
N PHE A 107 17.40 21.96 -2.18
CA PHE A 107 16.25 22.75 -1.73
C PHE A 107 14.91 22.03 -1.98
N ALA A 108 14.81 21.23 -3.03
CA ALA A 108 13.65 20.37 -3.26
C ALA A 108 13.61 19.22 -2.24
N THR A 109 14.76 18.64 -1.89
CA THR A 109 14.86 17.54 -0.92
C THR A 109 14.35 17.93 0.47
N VAL A 110 14.62 19.16 0.95
CA VAL A 110 14.11 19.62 2.26
C VAL A 110 12.59 19.83 2.31
N SER A 111 11.93 19.84 1.14
CA SER A 111 10.46 19.96 1.06
C SER A 111 9.77 18.60 1.09
N LEU A 112 10.51 17.50 1.14
CA LEU A 112 9.95 16.15 1.17
C LEU A 112 9.62 15.71 2.58
N ILE A 113 8.40 15.18 2.72
CA ILE A 113 7.94 14.52 3.93
C ILE A 113 7.65 13.08 3.52
N ALA A 114 8.42 12.14 4.07
CA ALA A 114 8.20 10.72 3.84
C ALA A 114 6.86 10.32 4.48
N ALA A 115 5.84 10.15 3.63
CA ALA A 115 4.55 9.65 4.06
C ALA A 115 4.56 8.11 4.08
N HIS A 116 3.74 7.58 4.98
CA HIS A 116 3.42 6.18 5.10
C HIS A 116 2.13 5.86 4.35
N SER A 117 2.05 4.64 3.84
CA SER A 117 0.82 4.03 3.32
C SER A 117 0.72 2.62 3.86
N PHE A 118 -0.49 2.09 4.03
CA PHE A 118 -0.68 0.76 4.61
C PHE A 118 -1.68 -0.07 3.82
N ALA A 119 -1.50 -1.38 3.85
CA ALA A 119 -2.40 -2.33 3.22
C ALA A 119 -2.58 -3.58 4.10
N ARG A 120 -3.80 -4.11 4.12
CA ARG A 120 -4.09 -5.42 4.72
C ARG A 120 -3.48 -6.51 3.85
N LEU A 121 -2.72 -7.41 4.45
CA LEU A 121 -2.06 -8.51 3.77
C LEU A 121 -2.79 -9.82 4.04
N THR A 122 -3.17 -10.50 2.95
CA THR A 122 -3.69 -11.87 2.98
C THR A 122 -2.74 -12.79 2.21
N LYS A 123 -2.28 -13.85 2.87
CA LYS A 123 -1.54 -14.92 2.20
C LYS A 123 -2.52 -15.94 1.62
N MET A 124 -2.44 -16.15 0.31
CA MET A 124 -3.21 -17.17 -0.43
C MET A 124 -2.34 -18.41 -0.67
N SER A 125 -2.92 -19.48 -1.22
CA SER A 125 -2.17 -20.69 -1.59
C SER A 125 -1.15 -20.43 -2.70
N ASP A 126 -1.44 -19.48 -3.59
CA ASP A 126 -0.74 -19.21 -4.85
C ASP A 126 -0.23 -17.77 -4.97
N GLY A 127 -0.29 -16.99 -3.89
CA GLY A 127 0.04 -15.57 -3.96
C GLY A 127 -0.18 -14.80 -2.66
N LEU A 128 -0.04 -13.49 -2.77
CA LEU A 128 -0.41 -12.51 -1.76
C LEU A 128 -1.48 -11.58 -2.32
N VAL A 129 -2.37 -11.12 -1.45
CA VAL A 129 -3.30 -10.05 -1.75
C VAL A 129 -3.02 -8.91 -0.78
N LEU A 130 -2.72 -7.73 -1.33
CA LEU A 130 -2.64 -6.47 -0.59
C LEU A 130 -3.94 -5.72 -0.82
N ALA A 131 -4.69 -5.43 0.24
CA ALA A 131 -5.90 -4.64 0.16
C ALA A 131 -5.67 -3.27 0.81
N ALA A 132 -5.66 -2.21 0.01
CA ALA A 132 -5.56 -0.84 0.50
C ALA A 132 -6.92 -0.35 1.00
N MET A 133 -6.89 0.60 1.94
CA MET A 133 -8.09 1.32 2.36
C MET A 133 -8.67 2.11 1.18
N ASP A 134 -9.98 2.05 1.03
CA ASP A 134 -10.71 2.76 0.00
C ASP A 134 -10.67 4.27 0.24
N TYR A 135 -10.11 4.99 -0.73
CA TYR A 135 -9.90 6.42 -0.62
C TYR A 135 -11.22 7.21 -0.60
N GLU A 136 -12.17 6.82 -1.47
CA GLU A 136 -13.50 7.45 -1.50
C GLU A 136 -14.25 7.24 -0.19
N TRP A 137 -14.13 6.04 0.39
CA TRP A 137 -14.70 5.75 1.70
C TRP A 137 -14.12 6.66 2.79
N ILE A 138 -12.79 6.81 2.89
CA ILE A 138 -12.21 7.66 3.95
C ILE A 138 -12.55 9.13 3.73
N GLU A 139 -12.55 9.61 2.48
CA GLU A 139 -12.91 10.99 2.16
C GLU A 139 -14.35 11.28 2.63
N LYS A 140 -15.29 10.43 2.26
CA LYS A 140 -16.69 10.55 2.70
C LYS A 140 -16.82 10.41 4.21
N HIS A 141 -16.14 9.44 4.81
CA HIS A 141 -16.21 9.19 6.25
C HIS A 141 -15.74 10.39 7.06
N LEU A 142 -14.63 11.04 6.65
CA LEU A 142 -14.10 12.23 7.31
C LEU A 142 -14.92 13.50 7.03
N ALA A 143 -15.55 13.60 5.87
CA ALA A 143 -16.51 14.68 5.61
C ALA A 143 -17.72 14.61 6.55
N GLU A 144 -18.24 13.40 6.81
CA GLU A 144 -19.36 13.18 7.74
C GLU A 144 -18.91 13.20 9.21
N ASN A 145 -17.68 12.77 9.50
CA ASN A 145 -17.15 12.59 10.85
C ASN A 145 -15.73 13.20 10.96
N PRO A 146 -15.58 14.53 10.94
CA PRO A 146 -14.27 15.18 10.87
C PRO A 146 -13.39 14.96 12.12
N ARG A 147 -13.97 14.45 13.21
CA ARG A 147 -13.23 14.09 14.45
C ARG A 147 -12.93 12.60 14.57
N ALA A 148 -13.22 11.79 13.55
CA ALA A 148 -13.03 10.34 13.62
C ALA A 148 -11.55 9.95 13.77
N ILE A 149 -10.65 10.73 13.16
CA ILE A 149 -9.19 10.63 13.29
C ILE A 149 -8.55 11.97 12.92
N ALA A 150 -7.44 12.32 13.58
CA ALA A 150 -6.70 13.54 13.27
C ALA A 150 -6.14 13.50 11.84
N HIS A 151 -6.46 14.53 11.05
CA HIS A 151 -6.04 14.66 9.66
C HIS A 151 -5.90 16.14 9.28
N VAL A 152 -5.14 16.40 8.22
CA VAL A 152 -5.08 17.69 7.53
C VAL A 152 -5.57 17.52 6.10
N LEU A 153 -6.06 18.60 5.50
CA LEU A 153 -6.43 18.62 4.08
C LEU A 153 -5.32 19.30 3.28
N GLN A 154 -4.70 18.56 2.37
CA GLN A 154 -3.84 19.12 1.32
C GLN A 154 -4.69 19.26 0.05
N GLY A 155 -5.23 20.46 -0.19
CA GLY A 155 -6.32 20.63 -1.15
C GLY A 155 -7.57 19.90 -0.66
N LYS A 156 -8.05 18.91 -1.42
CA LYS A 156 -9.16 18.02 -1.00
C LYS A 156 -8.69 16.70 -0.40
N ARG A 157 -7.38 16.46 -0.36
CA ARG A 157 -6.81 15.19 0.05
C ARG A 157 -6.65 15.12 1.57
N PRO A 158 -7.31 14.19 2.27
CA PRO A 158 -7.01 13.95 3.68
C PRO A 158 -5.66 13.25 3.82
N ILE A 159 -4.80 13.80 4.66
CA ILE A 159 -3.55 13.19 5.12
C ILE A 159 -3.69 12.94 6.62
N LEU A 160 -3.55 11.68 7.04
CA LEU A 160 -3.71 11.29 8.43
C LEU A 160 -2.49 11.71 9.25
N ILE A 161 -2.71 12.45 10.34
CA ILE A 161 -1.64 12.94 11.23
C ILE A 161 -1.76 12.42 12.66
N ALA A 162 -2.70 11.51 12.91
CA ALA A 162 -2.88 10.88 14.21
C ALA A 162 -1.65 10.06 14.63
N SER A 163 -1.51 9.83 15.93
CA SER A 163 -0.46 8.97 16.45
C SER A 163 -0.60 7.53 15.93
N THR A 164 0.49 6.75 15.93
CA THR A 164 0.48 5.32 15.57
C THR A 164 -0.60 4.53 16.32
N GLU A 165 -0.77 4.78 17.62
CA GLU A 165 -1.78 4.10 18.44
C GLU A 165 -3.21 4.45 18.01
N GLU A 166 -3.49 5.73 17.71
CA GLU A 166 -4.79 6.17 17.22
C GLU A 166 -5.08 5.66 15.80
N LEU A 167 -4.07 5.61 14.93
CA LEU A 167 -4.17 5.02 13.59
C LEU A 167 -4.59 3.55 13.68
N GLN A 168 -3.90 2.77 14.51
CA GLN A 168 -4.21 1.36 14.72
C GLN A 168 -5.61 1.16 15.30
N LYS A 169 -6.01 1.97 16.30
CA LYS A 169 -7.37 1.96 16.87
C LYS A 169 -8.43 2.29 15.84
N PHE A 170 -8.20 3.30 15.00
CA PHE A 170 -9.13 3.71 13.95
C PHE A 170 -9.28 2.63 12.90
N VAL A 171 -8.16 2.14 12.33
CA VAL A 171 -8.17 1.09 11.31
C VAL A 171 -8.75 -0.21 11.87
N GLY A 172 -8.47 -0.55 13.13
CA GLY A 172 -9.00 -1.75 13.78
C GLY A 172 -10.51 -1.84 13.81
N LYS A 173 -11.24 -0.70 13.83
CA LYS A 173 -12.71 -0.66 13.76
C LYS A 173 -13.25 -1.19 12.43
N TYR A 174 -12.45 -1.07 11.37
CA TYR A 174 -12.87 -1.36 9.99
C TYR A 174 -12.01 -2.45 9.32
N ALA A 175 -11.05 -3.05 10.03
CA ALA A 175 -10.06 -3.97 9.47
C ALA A 175 -10.68 -5.23 8.82
N ASN A 176 -11.90 -5.60 9.20
CA ASN A 176 -12.65 -6.72 8.64
C ASN A 176 -13.74 -6.28 7.63
N ASP A 177 -13.87 -4.98 7.35
CA ASP A 177 -14.86 -4.48 6.40
C ASP A 177 -14.30 -4.50 4.98
N GLU A 178 -14.78 -5.44 4.17
CA GLU A 178 -14.38 -5.61 2.77
C GLU A 178 -14.74 -4.40 1.90
N LYS A 179 -15.69 -3.54 2.31
CA LYS A 179 -15.97 -2.28 1.59
C LYS A 179 -14.91 -1.22 1.88
N VAL A 180 -14.30 -1.27 3.06
CA VAL A 180 -13.21 -0.37 3.44
C VAL A 180 -11.89 -0.84 2.87
N PHE A 181 -11.64 -2.15 2.79
CA PHE A 181 -10.42 -2.72 2.23
C PHE A 181 -10.68 -3.45 0.90
N LYS A 182 -11.22 -2.72 -0.09
CA LYS A 182 -11.66 -3.27 -1.39
C LYS A 182 -10.63 -3.15 -2.52
N ASN A 183 -9.65 -2.26 -2.39
CA ASN A 183 -8.70 -1.95 -3.47
C ASN A 183 -7.53 -2.94 -3.42
N GLN A 184 -7.65 -4.02 -4.18
CA GLN A 184 -6.75 -5.17 -4.10
C GLN A 184 -5.63 -5.13 -5.16
N ILE A 185 -4.43 -5.52 -4.73
CA ILE A 185 -3.28 -5.85 -5.57
C ILE A 185 -2.98 -7.32 -5.33
N THR A 186 -3.11 -8.12 -6.39
CA THR A 186 -2.75 -9.54 -6.35
C THR A 186 -1.33 -9.73 -6.84
N LEU A 187 -0.55 -10.47 -6.06
CA LEU A 187 0.86 -10.74 -6.29
C LEU A 187 1.06 -12.25 -6.38
N THR A 188 1.56 -12.73 -7.52
CA THR A 188 1.89 -14.14 -7.72
C THR A 188 3.40 -14.35 -7.67
N PRO A 189 3.91 -15.46 -7.11
CA PRO A 189 5.35 -15.73 -7.13
C PRO A 189 5.88 -15.75 -8.56
N LYS A 190 6.98 -15.03 -8.81
CA LYS A 190 7.67 -15.12 -10.09
C LYS A 190 8.22 -16.53 -10.27
N LYS A 191 7.69 -17.28 -11.23
CA LYS A 191 8.24 -18.60 -11.58
C LYS A 191 9.65 -18.39 -12.10
N THR A 192 10.64 -18.93 -11.41
CA THR A 192 11.99 -19.04 -11.95
C THR A 192 11.91 -20.00 -13.13
N ALA A 193 12.31 -19.56 -14.32
CA ALA A 193 12.49 -20.47 -15.44
C ALA A 193 13.53 -21.53 -15.01
N LYS A 194 13.15 -22.81 -15.10
CA LYS A 194 14.08 -23.92 -14.95
C LYS A 194 14.99 -24.01 -16.17
#